data_AF-A0AA45G584-F1
#
_entry.id   AF-A0AA45G584-F1
#
_cell.length_a   1.000
_cell.length_b   1.000
_cell.length_c   1.000
_cell.angle_alpha   90.00
_cell.angle_beta   90.00
_cell.angle_gamma   90.00
#
_symmetry.space_group_name_H-M   'P 1'
#
loop_
_entity.id
_entity.type
_entity.pdbx_description
1 polymer ?
#
loop_
_entity_poly.entity_id
_entity_poly.type
_entity_poly.pdbx_seq_one_letter_code
_entity_poly.pdbx_strand_id
1 'polypeptide(L)'
;MRTPTLRISAAAALATVAAAIGVGAATAGHADASWRYPGNGDLITFDVYSDTTWTTVSYYNGVNILRQQHFDFRQDEKLPTGQYHRRISFISKVPVQILAVKIQQEGQSATCKLSVNRKLKITRTGHGDRARALCAMRNDPPPPPLS
;
A
#
# COMPACT_ATOMS: atom_id res chain seq x y z
N MET A 1 25.19 26.15 68.34
CA MET A 1 26.59 25.80 67.99
C MET A 1 26.64 25.69 66.46
N ARG A 2 27.05 26.75 65.76
CA ARG A 2 28.37 26.93 65.13
C ARG A 2 28.74 25.82 64.14
N THR A 3 28.59 26.14 62.84
CA THR A 3 29.23 25.50 61.69
C THR A 3 30.76 25.57 61.78
N PRO A 4 31.47 24.64 61.10
CA PRO A 4 32.30 25.11 59.99
C PRO A 4 32.30 24.21 58.73
N THR A 5 32.27 24.94 57.63
CA THR A 5 32.75 24.80 56.24
C THR A 5 33.75 23.73 55.77
N LEU A 6 33.48 23.31 54.51
CA LEU A 6 34.37 23.14 53.33
C LEU A 6 35.23 21.88 53.16
N ARG A 7 34.99 21.16 52.04
CA ARG A 7 36.00 20.99 50.97
C ARG A 7 35.35 20.67 49.62
N ILE A 8 35.80 21.45 48.63
CA ILE A 8 35.49 21.46 47.21
C ILE A 8 36.26 20.32 46.51
N SER A 9 35.63 19.65 45.54
CA SER A 9 36.32 19.13 44.36
C SER A 9 35.47 19.42 43.13
N ALA A 10 36.05 20.21 42.23
CA ALA A 10 35.47 20.73 41.00
C ALA A 10 35.70 19.79 39.81
N ALA A 11 34.85 19.95 38.79
CA ALA A 11 35.07 19.80 37.33
C ALA A 11 33.79 19.23 36.70
N ALA A 12 32.82 20.03 36.25
CA ALA A 12 32.81 20.89 35.06
C ALA A 12 33.00 20.12 33.74
N ALA A 13 31.89 19.92 33.01
CA ALA A 13 31.82 20.08 31.56
C ALA A 13 30.34 20.12 31.11
N LEU A 14 29.71 21.29 31.25
CA LEU A 14 28.60 21.66 30.37
C LEU A 14 29.22 22.06 29.03
N ALA A 15 28.97 21.26 28.00
CA ALA A 15 29.17 21.66 26.61
C ALA A 15 27.79 21.78 25.95
N THR A 16 27.19 22.96 26.06
CA THR A 16 26.16 23.41 25.13
C THR A 16 26.85 23.91 23.87
N VAL A 17 26.70 23.19 22.76
CA VAL A 17 26.83 23.77 21.41
C VAL A 17 25.48 23.60 20.74
N ALA A 18 24.80 24.73 20.59
CA ALA A 18 23.64 24.86 19.73
C ALA A 18 24.10 24.77 18.27
N ALA A 19 23.53 23.84 17.51
CA ALA A 19 23.46 23.89 16.06
C ALA A 19 22.04 23.48 15.65
N ALA A 20 21.22 24.48 15.40
CA ALA A 20 19.91 24.31 14.80
C ALA A 20 20.07 23.96 13.32
N ILE A 21 19.67 22.75 12.93
CA ILE A 21 19.12 22.46 11.60
C ILE A 21 18.04 21.40 11.83
N GLY A 22 16.80 21.71 11.46
CA GLY A 22 15.64 20.84 11.64
C GLY A 22 15.86 19.50 10.92
N VAL A 23 16.25 18.48 11.68
CA VAL A 23 16.20 17.11 11.22
C VAL A 23 14.74 16.69 11.37
N GLY A 24 14.04 16.79 10.24
CA GLY A 24 12.63 16.50 10.11
C GLY A 24 12.29 15.20 10.83
N ALA A 25 11.08 15.20 11.43
CA ALA A 25 10.43 14.03 11.97
C ALA A 25 10.89 12.80 11.19
N ALA A 26 11.73 11.97 11.81
CA ALA A 26 12.06 10.67 11.29
C ALA A 26 10.69 10.03 11.07
N THR A 27 10.27 9.96 9.81
CA THR A 27 9.07 9.25 9.43
C THR A 27 9.36 7.85 9.93
N ALA A 28 8.75 7.47 11.06
CA ALA A 28 8.73 6.10 11.52
C ALA A 28 8.24 5.33 10.31
N GLY A 29 9.19 4.72 9.59
CA GLY A 29 8.89 3.95 8.40
C GLY A 29 7.82 3.00 8.87
N HIS A 30 6.65 3.04 8.22
CA HIS A 30 5.62 2.05 8.51
C HIS A 30 6.34 0.72 8.56
N ALA A 31 6.31 0.08 9.74
CA ALA A 31 6.96 -1.20 9.95
C ALA A 31 6.63 -2.02 8.71
N ASP A 32 7.66 -2.53 8.03
CA ASP A 32 7.53 -3.18 6.73
C ASP A 32 6.66 -4.41 6.93
N ALA A 33 5.35 -4.19 6.88
CA ALA A 33 4.39 -5.19 7.27
C ALA A 33 4.56 -6.35 6.32
N SER A 34 4.38 -7.55 6.87
CA SER A 34 4.62 -8.80 6.16
C SER A 34 4.08 -8.70 4.74
N TRP A 35 5.01 -8.49 3.80
CA TRP A 35 4.71 -8.43 2.38
C TRP A 35 3.87 -9.66 2.02
N ARG A 36 4.22 -10.80 2.61
CA ARG A 36 3.61 -12.11 2.38
C ARG A 36 2.22 -12.30 2.97
N TYR A 37 1.93 -11.67 4.11
CA TYR A 37 0.69 -11.85 4.87
C TYR A 37 0.17 -10.48 5.32
N PRO A 38 -0.46 -9.73 4.40
CA PRO A 38 -0.99 -8.42 4.76
C PRO A 38 -2.08 -8.56 5.80
N GLY A 39 -2.05 -7.65 6.77
CA GLY A 39 -2.87 -7.69 7.96
C GLY A 39 -3.30 -6.29 8.39
N ASN A 40 -3.64 -6.14 9.66
CA ASN A 40 -4.24 -4.92 10.17
C ASN A 40 -3.25 -3.74 10.07
N GLY A 41 -3.71 -2.62 9.55
CA GLY A 41 -2.91 -1.40 9.34
C GLY A 41 -2.29 -1.28 7.94
N ASP A 42 -2.32 -2.33 7.13
CA ASP A 42 -1.72 -2.29 5.79
C ASP A 42 -2.53 -1.48 4.80
N LEU A 43 -1.83 -0.65 4.02
CA LEU A 43 -2.41 0.06 2.88
C LEU A 43 -2.48 -0.89 1.69
N ILE A 44 -3.70 -1.29 1.34
CA ILE A 44 -3.97 -2.06 0.14
C ILE A 44 -4.36 -1.09 -0.97
N THR A 45 -3.79 -1.31 -2.15
CA THR A 45 -4.11 -0.51 -3.35
C THR A 45 -4.35 -1.43 -4.53
N PHE A 46 -5.48 -1.24 -5.20
CA PHE A 46 -5.80 -1.84 -6.48
C PHE A 46 -5.81 -0.73 -7.53
N ASP A 47 -4.96 -0.86 -8.55
CA ASP A 47 -5.05 -0.03 -9.76
C ASP A 47 -5.68 -0.90 -10.85
N VAL A 48 -6.77 -0.42 -11.45
CA VAL A 48 -7.44 -1.09 -12.56
C VAL A 48 -7.33 -0.24 -13.81
N TYR A 49 -7.07 -0.89 -14.95
CA TYR A 49 -6.97 -0.25 -16.24
C TYR A 49 -7.91 -0.92 -17.24
N SER A 50 -8.63 -0.10 -17.97
CA SER A 50 -9.69 -0.48 -18.89
C SER A 50 -9.47 0.22 -20.21
N ASP A 51 -9.72 -0.44 -21.33
CA ASP A 51 -9.76 0.21 -22.65
C ASP A 51 -11.16 0.74 -22.99
N THR A 52 -12.17 0.40 -22.19
CA THR A 52 -13.55 0.91 -22.29
C THR A 52 -13.92 1.78 -21.10
N THR A 53 -14.95 2.62 -21.26
CA THR A 53 -15.45 3.47 -20.17
C THR A 53 -16.29 2.71 -19.16
N TRP A 54 -16.85 1.56 -19.54
CA TRP A 54 -17.78 0.78 -18.70
C TRP A 54 -17.18 -0.56 -18.31
N THR A 55 -16.93 -0.75 -17.01
CA THR A 55 -16.37 -2.00 -16.50
C THR A 55 -16.97 -2.41 -15.16
N THR A 56 -17.00 -3.70 -14.88
CA THR A 56 -17.31 -4.25 -13.56
C THR A 56 -16.03 -4.59 -12.82
N VAL A 57 -15.89 -4.07 -11.61
CA VAL A 57 -14.77 -4.36 -10.71
C VAL A 57 -15.28 -5.00 -9.43
N SER A 58 -14.72 -6.16 -9.09
CA SER A 58 -15.02 -6.86 -7.84
C SER A 58 -13.77 -7.00 -6.99
N TYR A 59 -13.85 -6.66 -5.70
CA TYR A 59 -12.70 -6.69 -4.79
C TYR A 59 -13.14 -6.90 -3.34
N TYR A 60 -12.23 -7.38 -2.49
CA TYR A 60 -12.43 -7.38 -1.04
C TYR A 60 -11.97 -6.06 -0.44
N ASN A 61 -12.81 -5.43 0.39
CA ASN A 61 -12.45 -4.18 1.07
C ASN A 61 -11.62 -4.42 2.35
N GLY A 62 -11.33 -3.36 3.12
CA GLY A 62 -10.50 -3.43 4.33
C GLY A 62 -11.07 -4.25 5.49
N VAL A 63 -12.29 -4.78 5.38
CA VAL A 63 -12.90 -5.69 6.35
C VAL A 63 -13.26 -7.04 5.72
N ASN A 64 -12.61 -7.40 4.60
CA ASN A 64 -12.85 -8.64 3.84
C ASN A 64 -14.30 -8.82 3.34
N ILE A 65 -15.03 -7.74 3.08
CA ILE A 65 -16.33 -7.81 2.42
C ILE A 65 -16.13 -7.69 0.91
N LEU A 66 -16.66 -8.65 0.15
CA LEU A 66 -16.69 -8.58 -1.31
C LEU A 66 -17.58 -7.41 -1.75
N ARG A 67 -16.99 -6.49 -2.50
CA ARG A 67 -17.66 -5.39 -3.18
C ARG A 67 -17.64 -5.66 -4.66
N GLN A 68 -18.74 -5.38 -5.33
CA GLN A 68 -18.83 -5.34 -6.79
C GLN A 68 -19.36 -3.96 -7.17
N GLN A 69 -18.65 -3.29 -8.08
CA GLN A 69 -18.96 -1.93 -8.50
C GLN A 69 -18.89 -1.86 -10.02
N HIS A 70 -19.80 -1.11 -10.62
CA HIS A 70 -19.69 -0.71 -12.01
C HIS A 70 -18.97 0.62 -12.04
N PHE A 71 -17.87 0.68 -12.79
CA PHE A 71 -17.14 1.90 -13.05
C PHE A 71 -17.60 2.44 -14.39
N ASP A 72 -18.12 3.64 -14.34
CA ASP A 72 -18.23 4.55 -15.47
C ASP A 72 -17.03 5.51 -15.38
N PHE A 73 -16.05 5.30 -16.24
CA PHE A 73 -14.85 6.14 -16.31
C PHE A 73 -15.15 7.40 -17.09
N ARG A 74 -14.74 8.53 -16.52
CA ARG A 74 -14.79 9.82 -17.19
C ARG A 74 -13.64 9.95 -18.18
N GLN A 75 -13.78 10.85 -19.15
CA GLN A 75 -12.75 11.06 -20.17
C GLN A 75 -11.43 11.58 -19.60
N ASP A 76 -11.45 12.33 -18.50
CA ASP A 76 -10.26 12.81 -17.78
C ASP A 76 -9.51 11.71 -17.01
N GLU A 77 -10.10 10.53 -16.84
CA GLU A 77 -9.44 9.34 -16.28
C GLU A 77 -8.67 8.53 -17.34
N LYS A 78 -8.71 8.97 -18.61
CA LYS A 78 -7.98 8.33 -19.71
C LYS A 78 -6.51 8.75 -19.67
N LEU A 79 -5.63 7.76 -19.54
CA LEU A 79 -4.19 7.96 -19.57
C LEU A 79 -3.69 8.26 -20.99
N PRO A 80 -2.49 8.86 -21.14
CA PRO A 80 -1.84 9.04 -22.46
C PRO A 80 -1.66 7.73 -23.25
N THR A 81 -1.64 6.59 -22.56
CA THR A 81 -1.59 5.25 -23.17
C THR A 81 -2.92 4.81 -23.80
N GLY A 82 -3.97 5.62 -23.67
CA GLY A 82 -5.32 5.36 -24.19
C GLY A 82 -6.22 4.53 -23.26
N GLN A 83 -5.68 3.96 -22.17
CA GLN A 83 -6.47 3.22 -21.18
C GLN A 83 -7.02 4.14 -20.09
N TYR A 84 -8.24 3.91 -19.65
CA TYR A 84 -8.80 4.47 -18.43
C TYR A 84 -8.15 3.83 -17.21
N HIS A 85 -7.94 4.63 -16.15
CA HIS A 85 -7.33 4.16 -14.91
C HIS A 85 -8.09 4.67 -13.70
N ARG A 86 -8.34 3.78 -12.73
CA ARG A 86 -8.85 4.16 -11.41
C ARG A 86 -8.15 3.38 -10.32
N ARG A 87 -7.94 4.08 -9.20
CA ARG A 87 -7.31 3.54 -8.00
C ARG A 87 -8.34 3.33 -6.90
N ILE A 88 -8.27 2.17 -6.26
CA ILE A 88 -9.02 1.85 -5.05
C ILE A 88 -8.00 1.60 -3.95
N SER A 89 -8.05 2.38 -2.87
CA SER A 89 -7.12 2.23 -1.75
C SER A 89 -7.88 2.20 -0.43
N PHE A 90 -7.44 1.33 0.48
CA PHE A 90 -8.00 1.25 1.84
C PHE A 90 -6.96 0.70 2.81
N ILE A 91 -7.15 1.01 4.09
CA ILE A 91 -6.40 0.41 5.20
C ILE A 91 -7.10 -0.86 5.64
N SER A 92 -6.39 -1.97 5.71
CA SER A 92 -6.88 -3.23 6.27
C SER A 92 -7.18 -3.06 7.76
N LYS A 93 -8.33 -3.60 8.20
CA LYS A 93 -8.81 -3.60 9.59
C LYS A 93 -8.90 -5.02 10.16
N VAL A 94 -8.38 -6.00 9.43
CA VAL A 94 -8.47 -7.42 9.75
C VAL A 94 -7.09 -8.01 9.98
N PRO A 95 -6.93 -9.03 10.83
CA PRO A 95 -5.64 -9.67 11.06
C PRO A 95 -5.04 -10.31 9.80
N VAL A 96 -5.89 -10.83 8.91
CA VAL A 96 -5.51 -11.44 7.64
C VAL A 96 -6.38 -10.87 6.52
N GLN A 97 -5.77 -10.14 5.59
CA GLN A 97 -6.47 -9.48 4.49
C GLN A 97 -6.59 -10.40 3.27
N ILE A 98 -7.80 -10.53 2.73
CA ILE A 98 -8.01 -11.18 1.44
C ILE A 98 -7.60 -10.18 0.35
N LEU A 99 -6.64 -10.61 -0.47
CA LEU A 99 -6.09 -9.84 -1.57
C LEU A 99 -6.62 -10.39 -2.89
N ALA A 100 -7.71 -9.82 -3.38
CA ALA A 100 -8.20 -10.09 -4.72
C ALA A 100 -8.92 -8.88 -5.31
N VAL A 101 -8.61 -8.58 -6.57
CA VAL A 101 -9.37 -7.66 -7.42
C VAL A 101 -9.55 -8.30 -8.80
N LYS A 102 -10.77 -8.22 -9.31
CA LYS A 102 -11.16 -8.68 -10.64
C LYS A 102 -11.73 -7.50 -11.41
N ILE A 103 -11.31 -7.35 -12.65
CA ILE A 103 -11.90 -6.43 -13.62
C ILE A 103 -12.50 -7.23 -14.77
N GLN A 104 -13.68 -6.83 -15.25
CA GLN A 104 -14.39 -7.42 -16.39
C GLN A 104 -15.02 -6.32 -17.25
N GLN A 105 -14.83 -6.38 -18.56
CA GLN A 105 -15.36 -5.37 -19.49
C GLN A 105 -15.67 -5.98 -20.85
N GLU A 106 -16.34 -5.21 -21.71
CA GLU A 106 -16.61 -5.51 -23.11
C GLU A 106 -15.59 -4.80 -24.04
N GLY A 107 -14.32 -4.94 -23.67
CA GLY A 107 -13.17 -4.40 -24.40
C GLY A 107 -12.11 -5.47 -24.61
N GLN A 108 -11.04 -5.12 -25.33
CA GLN A 108 -9.99 -6.03 -25.76
C GLN A 108 -8.91 -6.28 -24.70
N SER A 109 -8.74 -5.39 -23.73
CA SER A 109 -7.63 -5.48 -22.76
C SER A 109 -7.98 -4.90 -21.40
N ALA A 110 -8.02 -5.76 -20.38
CA ALA A 110 -8.24 -5.37 -18.99
C ALA A 110 -6.98 -5.63 -18.17
N THR A 111 -6.52 -4.67 -17.36
CA THR A 111 -5.36 -4.86 -16.48
C THR A 111 -5.73 -4.57 -15.04
N CYS A 112 -5.18 -5.34 -14.11
CA CYS A 112 -5.18 -5.02 -12.70
C CYS A 112 -3.76 -5.01 -12.15
N LYS A 113 -3.56 -4.20 -11.12
CA LYS A 113 -2.37 -4.20 -10.27
C LYS A 113 -2.81 -4.25 -8.82
N LEU A 114 -2.06 -4.99 -8.01
CA LEU A 114 -2.25 -5.11 -6.58
C LEU A 114 -0.99 -4.65 -5.89
N SER A 115 -1.11 -3.75 -4.92
CA SER A 115 0.00 -3.25 -4.12
C SER A 115 -0.33 -3.28 -2.64
N VAL A 116 0.68 -3.54 -1.80
CA VAL A 116 0.60 -3.50 -0.33
C VAL A 116 1.68 -2.55 0.16
N ASN A 117 1.32 -1.55 0.98
CA ASN A 117 2.25 -0.54 1.49
C ASN A 117 3.14 0.05 0.38
N ARG A 118 2.52 0.37 -0.77
CA ARG A 118 3.13 0.96 -1.98
C ARG A 118 4.10 0.05 -2.75
N LYS A 119 4.35 -1.17 -2.29
CA LYS A 119 5.11 -2.17 -3.05
C LYS A 119 4.14 -2.93 -3.97
N LEU A 120 4.55 -3.20 -5.22
CA LEU A 120 3.74 -3.89 -6.23
C LEU A 120 3.82 -5.42 -6.09
N LYS A 121 2.67 -6.08 -5.90
CA LYS A 121 2.55 -7.52 -5.70
C LYS A 121 2.35 -8.30 -6.98
N ILE A 122 1.31 -7.91 -7.70
CA ILE A 122 0.80 -8.65 -8.85
C ILE A 122 0.39 -7.61 -9.88
N THR A 123 0.75 -7.88 -11.13
CA THR A 123 0.15 -7.24 -12.31
C THR A 123 -0.33 -8.35 -13.22
N ARG A 124 -1.58 -8.24 -13.70
CA ARG A 124 -2.14 -9.17 -14.67
C ARG A 124 -2.91 -8.38 -15.72
N THR A 125 -2.76 -8.81 -16.95
CA THR A 125 -3.53 -8.31 -18.09
C THR A 125 -4.22 -9.50 -18.73
N GLY A 126 -5.51 -9.33 -19.05
CA GLY A 126 -6.28 -10.27 -19.85
C GLY A 126 -6.69 -9.61 -21.16
N HIS A 127 -6.84 -10.44 -22.20
CA HIS A 127 -7.12 -9.99 -23.56
C HIS A 127 -8.34 -10.70 -24.19
N GLY A 128 -8.89 -10.13 -25.25
CA GLY A 128 -10.01 -10.64 -26.06
C GLY A 128 -11.29 -9.83 -25.89
N ASP A 129 -12.31 -10.06 -26.73
CA ASP A 129 -13.52 -9.21 -26.87
C ASP A 129 -14.35 -8.97 -25.60
N ARG A 130 -14.08 -9.74 -24.53
CA ARG A 130 -14.63 -9.55 -23.18
C ARG A 130 -13.55 -9.74 -22.13
N ALA A 131 -12.52 -8.90 -22.23
CA ALA A 131 -11.32 -9.03 -21.42
C ALA A 131 -11.62 -9.03 -19.91
N ARG A 132 -10.93 -9.91 -19.19
CA ARG A 132 -10.98 -10.00 -17.73
C ARG A 132 -9.59 -10.22 -17.16
N ALA A 133 -9.28 -9.55 -16.06
CA ALA A 133 -8.06 -9.77 -15.30
C ALA A 133 -8.39 -10.00 -13.82
N LEU A 134 -7.69 -10.97 -13.21
CA LEU A 134 -7.77 -11.27 -11.79
C LEU A 134 -6.39 -11.14 -11.19
N CYS A 135 -6.26 -10.22 -10.23
CA CYS A 135 -5.08 -10.07 -9.39
C CYS A 135 -5.45 -10.58 -8.02
N ALA A 136 -5.06 -11.82 -7.71
CA ALA A 136 -5.31 -12.44 -6.43
C ALA A 136 -4.04 -13.13 -5.93
N MET A 137 -3.76 -12.98 -4.64
CA MET A 137 -2.81 -13.84 -3.96
C MET A 137 -3.49 -15.19 -3.72
N ARG A 138 -3.00 -16.26 -4.33
CA ARG A 138 -3.28 -17.61 -3.81
C ARG A 138 -2.49 -17.75 -2.51
N ASN A 139 -3.05 -18.44 -1.52
CA ASN A 139 -2.37 -18.81 -0.27
C ASN A 139 -1.25 -19.85 -0.54
N ASP A 140 -0.42 -19.63 -1.56
CA ASP A 140 0.67 -20.53 -1.89
C ASP A 140 1.77 -20.39 -0.80
N PRO A 141 2.34 -21.51 -0.33
CA PRO A 141 3.47 -21.50 0.59
C PRO A 141 4.68 -20.76 -0.03
N PRO A 142 5.68 -20.36 0.79
CA PRO A 142 6.84 -19.62 0.29
C PRO A 142 7.56 -20.43 -0.79
N PRO A 143 8.12 -19.82 -1.84
CA PRO A 143 9.27 -20.45 -2.47
C PRO A 143 10.36 -20.64 -1.40
N PRO A 144 11.05 -21.79 -1.35
CA PRO A 144 12.11 -22.03 -0.38
C PRO A 144 13.19 -20.94 -0.49
N PRO A 145 13.87 -20.59 0.63
CA PRO A 145 14.96 -19.64 0.57
C PRO A 145 16.01 -20.15 -0.42
N LEU A 146 16.51 -19.24 -1.26
CA LEU A 146 17.66 -19.54 -2.10
C LEU A 146 18.84 -19.81 -1.17
N SER A 147 19.32 -21.05 -1.20
CA SER A 147 20.52 -21.54 -0.53
C SER A 147 21.77 -20.78 -0.95
#